data_AF-A0A7C0UV59-F1
#
_entry.id   AF-A0A7C0UV59-F1
#
_cell.length_a   1.000
_cell.length_b   1.000
_cell.length_c   1.000
_cell.angle_alpha   90.00
_cell.angle_beta   90.00
_cell.angle_gamma   90.00
#
_symmetry.space_group_name_H-M   'P 1'
#
loop_
_entity.id
_entity.type
_entity.pdbx_description
1 polymer ?
#
loop_
_entity_poly.entity_id
_entity_poly.type
_entity_poly.pdbx_seq_one_letter_code
_entity_poly.pdbx_strand_id
1 'polypeptide(L)' 'MERVEGNWACMDCGYTWTDDEDVGVCPACGSINVVPEDRYEPIATDGRGCLVAGGGLILIILLFALLLLLIWSR' A
#
# COMPACT_ATOMS: atom_id res chain seq x y z
N MET A 1 -8.98 17.99 31.25
CA MET A 1 -8.04 17.82 30.12
C MET A 1 -7.89 16.33 29.94
N GLU A 2 -8.80 15.73 29.17
CA GLU A 2 -8.68 14.35 28.74
C GLU A 2 -7.42 14.26 27.85
N ARG A 3 -6.41 13.53 28.32
CA ARG A 3 -5.22 13.22 27.53
C ARG A 3 -5.71 12.23 26.47
N VAL A 4 -5.84 12.66 25.23
CA VAL A 4 -6.28 11.79 24.14
C VAL A 4 -5.06 10.94 23.79
N GLU A 5 -4.94 9.77 24.43
CA GLU A 5 -4.15 8.67 23.87
C GLU A 5 -4.79 8.35 22.51
N GLY A 6 -4.22 8.93 21.45
CA GLY A 6 -4.83 8.95 20.14
C GLY A 6 -4.23 7.86 19.26
N ASN A 7 -5.08 6.97 18.75
CA ASN A 7 -4.72 6.25 17.53
C ASN A 7 -4.91 7.22 16.36
N TRP A 8 -3.90 7.33 15.52
CA TRP A 8 -3.85 8.17 14.34
C TRP A 8 -3.79 7.31 13.09
N ALA A 9 -4.35 7.82 12.01
CA ALA A 9 -4.34 7.18 10.69
C ALA A 9 -4.00 8.21 9.61
N CYS A 10 -3.17 7.82 8.65
CA CYS A 10 -2.87 8.65 7.49
C CYS A 10 -3.88 8.40 6.37
N MET A 11 -4.51 9.45 5.86
CA MET A 11 -5.48 9.34 4.75
C MET A 11 -4.82 9.06 3.39
N ASP A 12 -3.52 9.32 3.25
CA ASP A 12 -2.78 9.09 1.99
C ASP A 12 -2.23 7.66 1.88
N CYS A 13 -1.64 7.13 2.95
CA CYS A 13 -0.98 5.81 2.92
C CYS A 13 -1.68 4.73 3.76
N GLY A 14 -2.63 5.10 4.61
CA GLY A 14 -3.36 4.19 5.49
C GLY A 14 -2.57 3.65 6.68
N TYR A 15 -1.38 4.20 6.96
CA TYR A 15 -0.60 3.81 8.14
C TYR A 15 -1.30 4.27 9.42
N THR A 16 -1.45 3.37 10.38
CA THR A 16 -1.98 3.68 11.71
C THR A 16 -0.87 3.61 12.77
N TRP A 17 -0.88 4.55 13.71
CA TRP A 17 0.08 4.57 14.82
C TRP A 17 -0.55 5.20 16.06
N THR A 18 -0.06 4.82 17.22
CA THR A 18 -0.48 5.39 18.49
C THR A 18 0.57 6.41 18.91
N ASP A 19 0.16 7.66 19.09
CA ASP A 19 1.02 8.71 19.61
C ASP A 19 0.23 9.61 20.55
N ASP A 20 0.86 9.99 21.65
CA ASP A 20 0.30 10.90 22.64
C ASP A 20 0.26 12.35 22.12
N GLU A 21 1.07 12.67 21.10
CA GLU A 21 1.13 14.00 20.50
C GLU A 21 0.59 13.96 19.06
N ASP A 22 -0.28 14.91 18.71
CA ASP A 22 -0.72 15.12 17.31
C ASP A 22 0.50 15.56 16.51
N VAL A 23 1.21 14.59 15.94
CA VAL A 23 2.43 14.84 15.18
C VAL A 23 2.15 15.61 13.88
N GLY A 24 0.88 15.82 13.51
CA GLY A 24 0.45 16.53 12.30
C GLY A 24 1.05 15.99 10.98
N VAL A 25 1.84 14.91 11.05
CA VAL A 25 2.72 14.39 10.01
C VAL A 25 2.79 12.88 10.19
N CYS A 26 2.52 12.15 9.11
CA CYS A 26 2.62 10.70 9.10
C CYS A 26 4.09 10.25 9.18
N PRO A 27 4.48 9.41 10.16
CA PRO A 27 5.86 8.94 10.29
C PRO A 27 6.29 7.97 9.17
N ALA A 28 5.34 7.39 8.44
CA ALA A 28 5.62 6.45 7.36
C ALA A 28 5.90 7.14 6.01
N CYS A 29 5.11 8.16 5.65
CA CYS A 29 5.18 8.81 4.34
C CYS A 29 5.48 10.32 4.38
N GLY A 30 5.42 10.95 5.55
CA GLY A 30 5.63 12.39 5.72
C GLY A 30 4.45 13.28 5.31
N SER A 31 3.28 12.70 5.01
CA SER A 31 2.08 13.49 4.69
C SER A 31 1.49 14.16 5.92
N ILE A 32 0.95 15.37 5.75
CA ILE A 32 0.24 16.11 6.80
C ILE A 32 -1.25 15.74 6.92
N ASN A 33 -1.78 14.92 6.00
CA ASN A 33 -3.18 14.49 6.03
C ASN A 33 -3.35 13.30 6.99
N VAL A 34 -3.35 13.63 8.28
CA VAL A 34 -3.52 12.68 9.37
C VAL A 34 -4.84 12.97 10.09
N VAL A 35 -5.56 11.92 10.47
CA VAL A 35 -6.82 12.00 11.20
C VAL A 35 -6.79 11.02 12.36
N PRO A 36 -7.53 11.26 13.45
CA PRO A 36 -7.68 10.23 14.47
C PRO A 36 -8.42 9.01 13.90
N GLU A 37 -8.03 7.82 14.36
CA GLU A 37 -8.45 6.52 13.83
C GLU A 37 -9.98 6.33 13.89
N ASP A 38 -10.65 6.93 14.87
CA ASP A 38 -12.11 6.91 15.00
C ASP A 38 -12.83 7.57 13.81
N ARG A 39 -12.14 8.45 13.08
CA ARG A 39 -12.63 9.13 11.87
C ARG A 39 -12.02 8.59 10.59
N TYR A 40 -11.13 7.60 10.69
CA TYR A 40 -10.54 7.00 9.52
C TYR A 40 -11.56 6.09 8.84
N GLU A 41 -12.12 6.58 7.73
CA GLU A 41 -12.84 5.73 6.79
C GLU A 41 -11.81 5.08 5.86
N PRO A 42 -11.54 3.76 5.98
CA PRO A 42 -10.65 3.11 5.02
C PRO A 42 -11.29 3.28 3.65
N ILE A 43 -10.55 3.89 2.72
CA ILE A 43 -10.95 3.94 1.32
C ILE A 43 -11.10 2.48 0.92
N ALA A 44 -12.35 2.01 0.83
CA ALA A 44 -12.64 0.68 0.36
C ALA A 44 -12.04 0.63 -1.04
N THR A 45 -10.88 -0.01 -1.16
CA THR A 45 -10.30 -0.33 -2.44
C THR A 45 -11.30 -1.29 -3.03
N ASP A 46 -12.19 -0.75 -3.84
CA ASP A 46 -13.08 -1.52 -4.66
C ASP A 46 -12.20 -2.55 -5.37
N GLY A 47 -12.64 -3.80 -5.39
CA GLY A 47 -11.87 -4.95 -5.91
C GLY A 47 -11.65 -4.87 -7.42
N ARG A 48 -11.10 -3.76 -7.91
CA ARG A 48 -10.89 -3.34 -9.28
C ARG A 48 -9.52 -2.68 -9.36
N GLY A 49 -8.48 -3.50 -9.21
CA GLY A 49 -7.25 -3.25 -9.98
C GLY A 49 -6.01 -2.79 -9.22
N CYS A 50 -5.72 -3.32 -8.04
CA CYS A 50 -4.31 -3.53 -7.66
C CYS A 50 -3.77 -4.79 -8.39
N LEU A 51 -3.63 -4.70 -9.72
CA LEU A 51 -2.91 -5.67 -10.56
C LEU A 51 -1.43 -5.25 -10.73
N VAL A 52 -0.90 -4.44 -9.81
CA VAL A 52 0.51 -4.05 -9.78
C VAL A 52 1.21 -4.83 -8.66
N ALA A 53 1.34 -6.14 -8.83
CA ALA A 53 2.42 -6.95 -8.24
C ALA A 53 2.36 -8.40 -8.79
N GLY A 54 3.24 -8.72 -9.75
CA GLY A 54 3.81 -10.06 -9.88
C GLY A 54 3.32 -11.01 -10.98
N GLY A 55 2.19 -10.80 -11.65
CA GLY A 55 1.66 -11.79 -12.62
C GLY A 55 2.20 -11.68 -14.06
N GLY A 56 2.36 -10.46 -14.57
CA GLY A 56 2.65 -10.23 -15.99
C GLY A 56 4.07 -10.60 -16.41
N LEU A 57 5.07 -10.31 -15.56
CA LEU A 57 6.47 -10.60 -15.86
C LEU A 57 6.74 -12.11 -15.93
N ILE A 58 6.11 -12.92 -15.08
CA ILE A 58 6.30 -14.38 -15.08
C ILE A 58 5.82 -14.98 -16.40
N LEU A 59 4.65 -14.58 -16.90
CA LEU A 59 4.13 -15.04 -18.20
C LEU A 59 5.07 -14.64 -19.35
N ILE A 60 5.59 -13.42 -19.34
CA ILE A 60 6.53 -12.94 -20.36
C ILE A 60 7.84 -13.75 -20.30
N ILE A 61 8.38 -14.00 -19.11
CA ILE A 61 9.61 -14.79 -18.91
C ILE A 61 9.40 -16.24 -19.37
N LEU A 62 8.26 -16.86 -19.04
CA LEU A 62 7.94 -18.23 -19.45
C LEU A 62 7.78 -18.34 -20.97
N LEU A 63 7.11 -17.37 -21.61
CA LEU A 63 6.97 -17.34 -23.07
C LEU A 63 8.33 -17.16 -23.75
N PHE A 64 9.19 -16.28 -23.22
CA PHE A 64 10.52 -16.07 -23.76
C PHE A 64 11.42 -17.31 -23.60
N ALA A 65 11.38 -17.96 -22.43
CA ALA A 65 12.10 -19.21 -22.17
C ALA A 65 11.64 -20.33 -23.11
N LEU A 66 10.32 -20.47 -23.34
CA LEU A 66 9.77 -21.44 -24.28
C LEU A 66 10.26 -21.17 -25.72
N LEU A 67 10.27 -19.91 -26.16
CA LEU A 67 10.78 -19.52 -27.49
C LEU A 67 12.26 -19.87 -27.66
N LEU A 68 13.09 -19.59 -26.65
CA LEU A 68 14.51 -19.96 -26.68
C LEU A 68 14.72 -21.47 -26.78
N LEU A 69 13.95 -22.26 -26.01
CA LEU A 69 14.01 -23.73 -26.08
C LEU A 69 13.60 -24.26 -27.46
N LEU A 70 12.59 -23.66 -28.09
CA LEU A 70 12.15 -24.04 -29.44
C LEU A 70 13.21 -23.73 -30.51
N ILE A 71 13.95 -22.62 -30.36
CA ILE A 71 15.04 -22.26 -31.29
C ILE A 71 16.21 -23.25 -31.18
N TRP A 72 16.54 -23.69 -29.97
CA TRP A 72 17.66 -24.63 -29.72
C TRP A 72 17.31 -26.11 -29.99
N SER A 73 16.02 -26.44 -30.12
CA SER A 73 15.52 -27.78 -30.44
C SER A 73 15.39 -28.04 -31.94
N ARG A 74 15.65 -27.04 -32.79
CA ARG A 74 15.56 -27.11 -34.25
C ARG A 74 16.95 -27.09 -34.88
#